data_AF-A0A0B2RIW8-F1
#
_entry.id   AF-A0A0B2RIW8-F1
#
_cell.length_a   1.000
_cell.length_b   1.000
_cell.length_c   1.000
_cell.angle_alpha   90.00
_cell.angle_beta   90.00
_cell.angle_gamma   90.00
#
_symmetry.space_group_name_H-M   'P 1'
#
loop_
_entity.id
_entity.type
_entity.pdbx_description
1 polymer ?
#
loop_
_entity_poly.entity_id
_entity_poly.type
_entity_poly.pdbx_seq_one_letter_code
_entity_poly.pdbx_strand_id
1 'polypeptide(L)' 'EKIFEAMGCLEEHKVPYATFMLQGEAENWWKFVKPTLAAPGGVIPWNAFKDKFLDNYFPRDLRKRKAREFLDL' A
#
# COMPACT_ATOMS: atom_id res chain seq x y z
N GLU A 1 -7.38 -7.60 4.37
CA GLU A 1 -5.98 -7.54 4.80
C GLU A 1 -5.87 -8.29 6.14
N LYS A 2 -5.66 -9.62 6.07
CA LYS A 2 -6.01 -10.55 7.16
C LYS A 2 -5.33 -10.25 8.50
N ILE A 3 -4.09 -9.75 8.49
CA ILE A 3 -3.38 -9.39 9.73
C ILE A 3 -4.04 -8.20 10.44
N PHE A 4 -4.52 -7.20 9.70
CA PHE A 4 -5.22 -6.05 10.28
C PHE A 4 -6.60 -6.45 10.80
N GLU A 5 -7.30 -7.34 10.11
CA GLU A 5 -8.57 -7.92 10.57
C GLU A 5 -8.37 -8.72 11.86
N ALA A 6 -7.37 -9.60 11.90
CA ALA A 6 -7.07 -10.42 13.07
C ALA A 6 -6.66 -9.60 14.29
N MET A 7 -5.99 -8.46 14.10
CA MET A 7 -5.60 -7.54 15.17
C MET A 7 -6.72 -6.57 15.60
N GLY A 8 -7.88 -6.55 14.91
CA GLY A 8 -8.92 -5.54 15.16
C GLY A 8 -8.43 -4.11 14.86
N CYS A 9 -7.53 -3.95 13.89
CA CYS A 9 -6.84 -2.70 13.60
C CYS A 9 -7.83 -1.64 13.06
N LEU A 10 -7.88 -0.49 13.72
CA LEU A 10 -8.65 0.66 13.26
C LEU A 10 -8.09 1.21 11.94
N GLU A 11 -8.97 1.80 11.13
CA GLU A 11 -8.63 2.29 9.78
C GLU A 11 -7.47 3.29 9.78
N GLU A 12 -7.45 4.21 10.75
CA GLU A 12 -6.41 5.22 10.94
C GLU A 12 -5.02 4.65 11.25
N HIS A 13 -4.95 3.43 11.78
CA HIS A 13 -3.69 2.78 12.15
C HIS A 13 -3.10 1.90 11.04
N LYS A 14 -3.88 1.55 10.01
CA LYS A 14 -3.43 0.65 8.93
C LYS A 14 -2.24 1.21 8.15
N VAL A 15 -2.30 2.49 7.73
CA VAL A 15 -1.20 3.13 6.99
C VAL A 15 0.08 3.23 7.84
N PRO A 16 0.04 3.72 9.09
CA PRO A 16 1.21 3.69 9.98
C PRO A 16 1.85 2.30 10.11
N TYR A 17 1.06 1.25 10.35
CA TYR A 17 1.62 -0.10 10.49
C TYR A 17 2.19 -0.66 9.19
N ALA A 18 1.51 -0.49 8.07
CA ALA A 18 2.03 -0.96 6.79
C ALA A 18 3.33 -0.24 6.40
N THR A 19 3.39 1.07 6.67
CA THR A 19 4.55 1.90 6.29
C THR A 19 5.74 1.69 7.20
N PHE A 20 5.52 1.28 8.45
CA PHE A 20 6.59 0.82 9.35
C PHE A 20 7.32 -0.42 8.81
N MET A 21 6.62 -1.28 8.05
CA MET A 21 7.21 -2.49 7.46
C MET A 21 7.95 -2.23 6.14
N LEU A 22 7.91 -1.00 5.59
CA LEU A 22 8.64 -0.67 4.38
C LEU A 22 10.12 -0.51 4.68
N GLN A 23 10.96 -1.01 3.78
CA GLN A 23 12.41 -0.94 3.92
C GLN A 23 13.04 -0.56 2.57
N GLY A 24 14.23 0.04 2.64
CA GLY A 24 15.03 0.38 1.45
C GLY A 24 14.32 1.35 0.51
N GLU A 25 14.21 0.98 -0.77
CA GLU A 25 13.60 1.83 -1.80
C GLU A 25 12.13 2.17 -1.49
N ALA A 26 11.38 1.24 -0.89
CA ALA A 26 9.99 1.46 -0.54
C ALA A 26 9.80 2.46 0.60
N GLU A 27 10.71 2.46 1.57
CA GLU A 27 10.71 3.46 2.63
C GLU A 27 11.02 4.85 2.06
N ASN A 28 12.02 4.95 1.17
CA ASN A 28 12.40 6.19 0.52
C ASN A 28 11.25 6.75 -0.33
N TRP A 29 10.64 5.91 -1.18
CA TRP A 29 9.46 6.27 -1.96
C TRP A 29 8.33 6.82 -1.08
N TRP A 30 8.05 6.17 0.05
CA TRP A 30 6.98 6.60 0.95
C TRP A 30 7.21 7.99 1.52
N LYS A 31 8.46 8.36 1.85
CA LYS A 31 8.81 9.71 2.32
C LYS A 31 8.42 10.80 1.32
N PHE A 32 8.50 10.52 0.01
CA PHE A 32 8.12 11.46 -1.05
C PHE A 32 6.62 11.47 -1.35
N VAL A 33 5.96 10.32 -1.25
CA VAL A 33 4.53 10.18 -1.59
C VAL A 33 3.62 10.61 -0.45
N LYS A 34 4.00 10.36 0.82
CA LYS A 34 3.17 10.64 1.99
C LYS A 34 2.62 12.08 2.02
N PRO A 35 3.40 13.14 1.74
CA PRO A 35 2.87 14.52 1.72
C PRO A 35 1.82 14.76 0.64
N THR A 36 1.88 14.03 -0.47
CA THR A 36 0.93 14.18 -1.60
C THR A 36 -0.41 13.50 -1.35
N LEU A 37 -0.47 12.56 -0.40
CA LEU A 37 -1.67 11.80 -0.04
C LEU A 37 -2.34 12.32 1.24
N ALA A 38 -1.67 13.18 2.00
CA ALA A 38 -2.20 13.70 3.26
C ALA A 38 -3.35 14.68 2.99
N ALA A 39 -4.55 14.33 3.43
CA ALA A 39 -5.72 15.20 3.42
C ALA A 39 -5.71 16.19 4.62
N PRO A 40 -6.57 17.22 4.65
CA PRO A 40 -6.78 18.03 5.85
C PRO A 40 -7.15 17.12 7.03
N GLY A 41 -6.34 17.15 8.10
CA GLY A 41 -6.45 16.23 9.23
C GLY A 41 -5.36 15.16 9.30
N GLY A 42 -4.47 15.06 8.29
CA GLY A 42 -3.24 14.26 8.35
C GLY A 42 -3.43 12.73 8.27
N VAL A 43 -4.68 12.25 8.24
CA VAL A 43 -5.00 10.83 8.06
C VAL A 43 -5.03 10.49 6.58
N ILE A 44 -4.27 9.46 6.20
CA ILE A 44 -4.26 8.93 4.83
C ILE A 44 -5.21 7.71 4.81
N PRO A 45 -6.28 7.73 3.99
CA PRO A 45 -7.15 6.57 3.85
C PRO A 45 -6.35 5.36 3.35
N TRP A 46 -6.60 4.19 3.93
CA TRP A 46 -5.90 2.96 3.57
C TRP A 46 -5.99 2.61 2.08
N ASN A 47 -7.15 2.83 1.46
CA ASN A 47 -7.33 2.59 0.02
C ASN A 47 -6.44 3.51 -0.83
N ALA A 48 -6.30 4.79 -0.46
CA ALA A 48 -5.43 5.72 -1.19
C ALA A 48 -3.95 5.31 -1.12
N PHE A 49 -3.51 4.79 0.03
CA PHE A 49 -2.18 4.19 0.16
C PHE A 49 -2.01 2.98 -0.77
N LYS A 50 -2.95 2.03 -0.75
CA LYS A 50 -2.88 0.81 -1.56
C LYS A 50 -2.82 1.11 -3.06
N ASP A 51 -3.69 1.99 -3.54
CA ASP A 51 -3.73 2.34 -4.96
C ASP A 51 -2.39 2.91 -5.41
N LYS A 52 -1.84 3.86 -4.64
CA LYS A 52 -0.55 4.47 -4.95
C LYS A 52 0.62 3.48 -4.84
N PHE A 53 0.59 2.59 -3.85
CA PHE A 53 1.61 1.55 -3.66
C PHE A 53 1.60 0.54 -4.81
N LEU A 54 0.42 0.06 -5.20
CA LEU A 54 0.25 -0.91 -6.28
C LEU A 54 0.60 -0.30 -7.64
N ASP A 55 0.27 0.96 -7.89
CA ASP A 55 0.66 1.61 -9.14
C ASP A 55 2.19 1.79 -9.25
N ASN A 56 2.89 2.01 -8.13
CA ASN A 56 4.34 2.16 -8.12
C ASN A 56 5.08 0.82 -8.26
N TYR A 57 4.68 -0.21 -7.49
CA TYR A 57 5.42 -1.48 -7.39
C TYR A 57 4.81 -2.62 -8.23
N PHE A 58 3.54 -2.53 -8.59
CA PHE A 58 2.82 -3.50 -9.41
C PHE A 58 2.23 -2.84 -10.66
N PRO A 59 3.08 -2.39 -11.60
CA PRO A 59 2.62 -1.78 -12.84
C PRO A 59 1.74 -2.77 -13.62
N ARG A 60 0.88 -2.22 -14.48
CA ARG A 60 -0.18 -2.98 -15.18
C ARG A 60 0.35 -4.22 -15.91
N ASP A 61 1.54 -4.16 -16.49
CA ASP A 61 2.11 -5.30 -17.21
C ASP A 61 2.62 -6.41 -16.28
N LEU A 62 3.12 -6.04 -15.09
CA LEU A 62 3.41 -7.02 -14.04
C LEU A 62 2.12 -7.68 -13.53
N ARG A 63 1.05 -6.89 -13.35
CA ARG A 63 -0.29 -7.41 -13.00
C ARG A 63 -0.82 -8.39 -14.05
N LYS A 64 -0.74 -8.06 -15.34
CA LYS A 64 -1.14 -8.96 -16.44
C LYS A 64 -0.32 -10.25 -16.45
N ARG A 65 0.99 -10.16 -16.25
CA ARG A 65 1.86 -11.34 -16.20
C ARG A 65 1.49 -12.26 -15.03
N LYS A 66 1.30 -11.70 -13.84
CA LYS A 66 0.86 -12.47 -12.66
C LYS A 66 -0.53 -13.06 -12.80
N ALA A 67 -1.46 -12.36 -13.45
CA ALA A 67 -2.79 -12.90 -13.74
C ALA A 67 -2.73 -14.11 -14.68
N ARG A 68 -1.87 -14.08 -15.70
CA ARG A 68 -1.63 -15.25 -16.57
C ARG A 68 -1.02 -16.41 -15.78
N GLU A 69 0.04 -16.17 -15.01
CA GLU A 69 0.65 -17.20 -14.15
C GLU A 69 -0.36 -17.85 -13.19
N PHE A 70 -1.36 -17.09 -12.71
CA PHE A 70 -2.42 -17.61 -11.86
C PHE A 70 -3.47 -18.44 -12.61
N LEU A 71 -3.77 -18.09 -13.87
CA LEU A 71 -4.73 -18.81 -14.71
C LEU A 71 -4.13 -20.07 -15.35
N ASP A 72 -2.81 -20.09 -15.51
CA ASP A 72 -2.05 -21.24 -16.02
C ASP A 72 -1.73 -22.28 -14.92
N LEU A 73 -2.25 -22.09 -13.69
CA LEU A 73 -2.18 -23.01 -12.53
C LEU A 73 -3.50 -23.76 -12.34
#